data_AF-A0A1M5KM81-F1
#
_entry.id   AF-A0A1M5KM81-F1
#
_cell.length_a   1.000
_cell.length_b   1.000
_cell.length_c   1.000
_cell.angle_alpha   90.00
_cell.angle_beta   90.00
_cell.angle_gamma   90.00
#
_symmetry.space_group_name_H-M   'P 1'
#
loop_
_entity.id
_entity.type
_entity.pdbx_description
1 polymer ?
#
loop_
_entity_poly.entity_id
_entity_poly.type
_entity_poly.pdbx_seq_one_letter_code
_entity_poly.pdbx_strand_id
1 'polypeptide(L)'
;MKCLRQIATLVSLGFAAPASAESCQTLEDLHAGQTARELAGIVRDCVAQERNENAIEMFWAYSNFSLFDQQRVWDESAHVAVQELHVWIFSGYSFDTINALKAVIARLREPNSAFLAETCKAVAKAGPPDYRPTYMITRGLMPRKSDDDWLTEGFDADAAWQKALVEINGCPEGTL
;
A
#
# COMPACT_ATOMS: atom_id res chain seq x y z
N MET A 1 18.53 39.22 52.94
CA MET A 1 17.27 38.74 52.30
C MET A 1 17.63 37.95 51.06
N LYS A 2 17.34 36.64 51.06
CA LYS A 2 17.48 35.72 49.92
C LYS A 2 16.19 35.72 49.10
N CYS A 3 16.27 35.69 47.77
CA CYS A 3 15.38 34.94 46.86
C CYS A 3 15.90 35.14 45.42
N LEU A 4 16.74 34.23 44.91
CA LEU A 4 16.37 33.05 44.08
C LEU A 4 16.08 33.41 42.61
N ARG A 5 17.12 33.22 41.79
CA ARG A 5 17.03 33.02 40.33
C ARG A 5 16.26 31.73 40.06
N GLN A 6 15.25 31.77 39.19
CA GLN A 6 14.67 30.57 38.60
C GLN A 6 14.98 30.58 37.10
N ILE A 7 15.84 29.64 36.70
CA ILE A 7 16.12 29.28 35.32
C ILE A 7 15.04 28.26 34.94
N ALA A 8 14.18 28.61 33.99
CA ALA A 8 13.24 27.66 33.40
C ALA A 8 13.95 26.92 32.26
N THR A 9 14.38 25.70 32.54
CA THR A 9 14.82 24.74 31.52
C THR A 9 13.60 24.06 30.95
N LEU A 10 13.18 24.42 29.73
CA LEU A 10 12.18 23.66 28.98
C LEU A 10 12.90 22.50 28.27
N VAL A 11 12.70 21.30 28.81
CA VAL A 11 13.05 20.02 28.19
C VAL A 11 12.11 19.83 27.00
N SER A 12 12.67 19.77 25.80
CA SER A 12 11.97 19.33 24.60
C SER A 12 11.71 17.83 24.69
N LEU A 13 10.46 17.45 24.97
CA LEU A 13 9.99 16.07 24.80
C LEU A 13 9.84 15.81 23.29
N GLY A 14 10.87 15.24 22.68
CA GLY A 14 10.77 14.63 21.37
C GLY A 14 9.92 13.37 21.46
N PHE A 15 8.67 13.41 21.00
CA PHE A 15 7.90 12.20 20.72
C PHE A 15 8.38 11.62 19.39
N ALA A 16 9.47 10.87 19.41
CA ALA A 16 9.69 9.87 18.36
C ALA A 16 8.80 8.67 18.71
N ALA A 17 7.78 8.42 17.89
CA ALA A 17 7.05 7.15 17.97
C ALA A 17 8.07 6.02 17.72
N PRO A 18 8.09 4.94 18.52
CA PRO A 18 8.97 3.83 18.25
C PRO A 18 8.55 3.19 16.93
N ALA A 19 9.41 3.29 15.91
CA ALA A 19 9.31 2.40 14.76
C ALA A 19 9.55 0.98 15.29
N SER A 20 8.49 0.20 15.44
CA SER A 20 8.60 -1.21 15.78
C SER A 20 9.38 -1.91 14.67
N ALA A 21 10.45 -2.61 15.02
CA ALA A 21 11.35 -3.31 14.10
C ALA A 21 10.67 -4.41 13.23
N GLU A 22 9.37 -4.63 13.41
CA GLU A 22 8.55 -5.62 12.69
C GLU A 22 7.59 -4.98 11.67
N SER A 23 7.63 -3.66 11.45
CA SER A 23 6.63 -2.99 10.59
C SER A 23 6.89 -3.11 9.07
N CYS A 24 8.13 -3.40 8.66
CA CYS A 24 8.41 -3.74 7.27
C CYS A 24 8.31 -5.25 7.06
N GLN A 25 7.40 -5.66 6.19
CA GLN A 25 7.09 -7.06 5.89
C GLN A 25 7.72 -7.51 4.56
N THR A 26 7.72 -8.82 4.34
CA THR A 26 8.10 -9.46 3.07
C THR A 26 6.88 -10.06 2.39
N LEU A 27 6.98 -10.43 1.13
CA LEU A 27 5.87 -11.08 0.40
C LEU A 27 5.42 -12.41 1.02
N GLU A 28 6.19 -13.02 1.92
CA GLU A 28 5.77 -14.21 2.68
C GLU A 28 4.68 -13.90 3.69
N ASP A 29 4.61 -12.65 4.17
CA ASP A 29 3.62 -12.17 5.13
C ASP A 29 2.33 -11.70 4.43
N LEU A 30 2.33 -11.61 3.09
CA LEU A 30 1.21 -11.10 2.31
C LEU A 30 0.00 -12.05 2.37
N HIS A 31 -1.17 -11.51 2.67
CA HIS A 31 -2.42 -12.28 2.67
C HIS A 31 -3.65 -11.45 2.29
N ALA A 32 -4.70 -12.12 1.77
CA ALA A 32 -5.93 -11.49 1.27
C ALA A 32 -6.63 -10.53 2.25
N GLY A 33 -6.48 -10.77 3.56
CA GLY A 33 -7.07 -9.92 4.61
C GLY A 33 -6.42 -8.55 4.82
N GLN A 34 -5.23 -8.29 4.24
CA GLN A 34 -4.58 -6.98 4.37
C GLN A 34 -5.23 -5.96 3.44
N THR A 35 -5.64 -4.82 3.97
CA THR A 35 -6.16 -3.73 3.18
C THR A 35 -5.07 -3.02 2.38
N ALA A 36 -5.41 -2.44 1.23
CA ALA A 36 -4.45 -1.59 0.51
C ALA A 36 -3.96 -0.40 1.37
N ARG A 37 -4.76 0.09 2.32
CA ARG A 37 -4.31 1.10 3.29
C ARG A 37 -3.21 0.57 4.22
N GLU A 38 -3.33 -0.65 4.70
CA GLU A 38 -2.30 -1.29 5.54
C GLU A 38 -1.03 -1.56 4.72
N LEU A 39 -1.17 -2.09 3.50
CA LEU A 39 -0.05 -2.28 2.57
C LEU A 39 0.68 -0.97 2.28
N ALA A 40 -0.05 0.13 2.08
CA ALA A 40 0.55 1.46 1.92
C ALA A 40 1.39 1.89 3.14
N GLY A 41 0.97 1.52 4.36
CA GLY A 41 1.74 1.73 5.58
C GLY A 41 3.03 0.91 5.59
N ILE A 42 2.92 -0.38 5.29
CA ILE A 42 4.06 -1.31 5.20
C ILE A 42 5.09 -0.82 4.17
N VAL A 43 4.66 -0.32 3.01
CA VAL A 43 5.57 0.28 2.02
C VAL A 43 6.39 1.39 2.65
N ARG A 44 5.74 2.34 3.34
CA ARG A 44 6.44 3.47 3.98
C ARG A 44 7.37 3.00 5.10
N ASP A 45 6.95 2.01 5.87
CA ASP A 45 7.78 1.41 6.93
C ASP A 45 9.04 0.75 6.35
N CYS A 46 8.92 0.05 5.22
CA CYS A 46 10.07 -0.50 4.50
C CYS A 46 11.01 0.58 3.96
N VAL A 47 10.47 1.68 3.42
CA VAL A 47 11.32 2.81 2.99
C VAL A 47 12.07 3.44 4.17
N ALA A 48 11.38 3.63 5.31
CA ALA A 48 11.99 4.20 6.52
C ALA A 48 13.12 3.33 7.10
N GLN A 49 13.08 2.02 6.83
CA GLN A 49 14.10 1.06 7.23
C GLN A 49 15.13 0.77 6.13
N GLU A 50 15.14 1.55 5.04
CA GLU A 50 16.02 1.38 3.87
C GLU A 50 15.89 0.01 3.16
N ARG A 51 14.81 -0.73 3.44
CA ARG A 51 14.46 -2.02 2.82
C ARG A 51 13.73 -1.78 1.49
N ASN A 52 14.43 -1.14 0.56
CA ASN A 52 13.85 -0.65 -0.70
C ASN A 52 13.27 -1.76 -1.60
N GLU A 53 13.86 -2.96 -1.58
CA GLU A 53 13.29 -4.11 -2.31
C GLU A 53 11.91 -4.47 -1.77
N ASN A 54 11.80 -4.70 -0.46
CA ASN A 54 10.51 -5.01 0.18
C ASN A 54 9.49 -3.88 0.03
N ALA A 55 9.94 -2.62 0.06
CA ALA A 55 9.06 -1.48 -0.20
C ALA A 55 8.43 -1.55 -1.59
N ILE A 56 9.19 -1.90 -2.62
CA ILE A 56 8.69 -2.00 -4.00
C ILE A 56 7.85 -3.26 -4.22
N GLU A 57 8.22 -4.40 -3.63
CA GLU A 57 7.40 -5.61 -3.64
C GLU A 57 6.02 -5.36 -3.01
N MET A 58 6.00 -4.75 -1.83
CA MET A 58 4.76 -4.39 -1.13
C MET A 58 3.98 -3.31 -1.87
N PHE A 59 4.66 -2.40 -2.57
CA PHE A 59 4.00 -1.42 -3.44
C PHE A 59 3.30 -2.11 -4.62
N TRP A 60 3.89 -3.18 -5.15
CA TRP A 60 3.27 -4.02 -6.18
C TRP A 60 2.02 -4.74 -5.66
N ALA A 61 2.08 -5.31 -4.45
CA ALA A 61 0.91 -5.89 -3.80
C ALA A 61 -0.18 -4.83 -3.56
N TYR A 62 0.21 -3.67 -3.02
CA TYR A 62 -0.67 -2.51 -2.81
C TYR A 62 -1.41 -2.09 -4.08
N SER A 63 -0.73 -1.98 -5.23
CA SER A 63 -1.36 -1.52 -6.46
C SER A 63 -2.35 -2.54 -7.04
N ASN A 64 -2.05 -3.84 -6.93
CA ASN A 64 -2.99 -4.91 -7.28
C ASN A 64 -4.24 -4.88 -6.38
N PHE A 65 -4.06 -4.82 -5.07
CA PHE A 65 -5.16 -4.78 -4.09
C PHE A 65 -6.01 -3.51 -4.28
N SER A 66 -5.37 -2.38 -4.56
CA SER A 66 -6.05 -1.11 -4.84
C SER A 66 -6.91 -1.17 -6.10
N LEU A 67 -6.39 -1.74 -7.19
CA LEU A 67 -7.15 -1.88 -8.44
C LEU A 67 -8.31 -2.86 -8.27
N PHE A 68 -8.10 -3.97 -7.54
CA PHE A 68 -9.20 -4.87 -7.19
C PHE A 68 -10.31 -4.14 -6.42
N ASP A 69 -9.95 -3.34 -5.41
CA ASP A 69 -10.90 -2.57 -4.63
C ASP A 69 -11.67 -1.54 -5.46
N GLN A 70 -10.99 -0.83 -6.37
CA GLN A 70 -11.66 0.10 -7.30
C GLN A 70 -12.68 -0.61 -8.20
N GLN A 71 -12.43 -1.85 -8.60
CA GLN A 71 -13.36 -2.60 -9.46
C GLN A 71 -14.64 -3.02 -8.71
N ARG A 72 -14.52 -3.36 -7.42
CA ARG A 72 -15.67 -3.81 -6.62
C ARG A 72 -16.45 -2.70 -5.93
N VAL A 73 -15.87 -1.52 -5.75
CA VAL A 73 -16.57 -0.38 -5.16
C VAL A 73 -17.27 0.40 -6.27
N TRP A 74 -18.61 0.37 -6.29
CA TRP A 74 -19.40 1.00 -7.36
C TRP A 74 -19.31 2.53 -7.36
N ASP A 75 -19.12 3.13 -6.17
CA ASP A 75 -18.96 4.58 -6.05
C ASP A 75 -17.56 5.00 -6.52
N GLU A 76 -17.43 5.38 -7.78
CA GLU A 76 -16.18 5.83 -8.38
C GLU A 76 -15.57 7.05 -7.68
N SER A 77 -16.39 7.89 -7.02
CA SER A 77 -15.85 9.03 -6.27
C SER A 77 -15.01 8.58 -5.06
N ALA A 78 -15.28 7.38 -4.52
CA ALA A 78 -14.53 6.78 -3.45
C ALA A 78 -13.10 6.38 -3.87
N HIS A 79 -12.87 6.18 -5.17
CA HIS A 79 -11.57 5.72 -5.71
C HIS A 79 -10.45 6.75 -5.48
N VAL A 80 -10.79 8.00 -5.16
CA VAL A 80 -9.85 9.04 -4.72
C VAL A 80 -8.97 8.58 -3.55
N ALA A 81 -9.46 7.65 -2.72
CA ALA A 81 -8.69 7.07 -1.62
C ALA A 81 -7.36 6.46 -2.10
N VAL A 82 -7.32 5.83 -3.28
CA VAL A 82 -6.09 5.25 -3.84
C VAL A 82 -5.12 6.34 -4.28
N GLN A 83 -5.61 7.42 -4.88
CA GLN A 83 -4.77 8.56 -5.26
C GLN A 83 -4.13 9.21 -4.03
N GLU A 84 -4.90 9.40 -2.96
CA GLU A 84 -4.37 9.92 -1.70
C GLU A 84 -3.32 9.00 -1.07
N LEU A 85 -3.57 7.69 -1.07
CA LEU A 85 -2.60 6.69 -0.57
C LEU A 85 -1.33 6.71 -1.42
N HIS A 86 -1.43 6.80 -2.75
CA HIS A 86 -0.26 6.87 -3.63
C HIS A 86 0.59 8.12 -3.36
N VAL A 87 -0.04 9.28 -3.20
CA VAL A 87 0.65 10.53 -2.81
C VAL A 87 1.28 10.36 -1.43
N TRP A 88 0.54 9.81 -0.47
CA TRP A 88 1.05 9.59 0.87
C TRP A 88 2.26 8.66 0.88
N ILE A 89 2.23 7.53 0.18
CA ILE A 89 3.34 6.57 0.07
C ILE A 89 4.64 7.28 -0.30
N PHE A 90 4.63 8.10 -1.36
CA PHE A 90 5.86 8.70 -1.92
C PHE A 90 6.14 10.13 -1.46
N SER A 91 5.35 10.66 -0.52
CA SER A 91 5.59 11.99 0.04
C SER A 91 6.67 12.00 1.12
N GLY A 92 7.46 13.07 1.13
CA GLY A 92 8.40 13.38 2.21
C GLY A 92 9.77 12.68 2.13
N TYR A 93 10.08 11.98 1.04
CA TYR A 93 11.39 11.33 0.86
C TYR A 93 12.44 12.26 0.25
N SER A 94 13.70 11.98 0.59
CA SER A 94 14.85 12.64 -0.02
C SER A 94 15.02 12.21 -1.48
N PHE A 95 15.81 12.97 -2.24
CA PHE A 95 16.18 12.60 -3.60
C PHE A 95 16.89 11.23 -3.66
N ASP A 96 17.78 10.96 -2.70
CA ASP A 96 18.55 9.71 -2.64
C ASP A 96 17.64 8.50 -2.38
N THR A 97 16.68 8.64 -1.47
CA THR A 97 15.66 7.59 -1.20
C THR A 97 14.83 7.30 -2.45
N ILE A 98 14.37 8.34 -3.16
CA ILE A 98 13.61 8.16 -4.41
C ILE A 98 14.47 7.49 -5.48
N ASN A 99 15.75 7.80 -5.58
CA ASN A 99 16.65 7.15 -6.54
C ASN A 99 16.91 5.68 -6.18
N ALA A 100 17.04 5.35 -4.90
CA ALA A 100 17.17 3.97 -4.45
C ALA A 100 15.94 3.13 -4.83
N LEU A 101 14.74 3.67 -4.62
CA LEU A 101 13.49 3.02 -5.05
C LEU A 101 13.41 2.87 -6.58
N LYS A 102 13.80 3.90 -7.35
CA LYS A 102 13.85 3.82 -8.81
C LYS A 102 14.81 2.74 -9.31
N ALA A 103 15.93 2.54 -8.64
CA ALA A 103 16.89 1.47 -8.99
C ALA A 103 16.27 0.07 -8.82
N VAL A 104 15.46 -0.14 -7.78
CA VAL A 104 14.70 -1.39 -7.59
C VAL A 104 13.62 -1.54 -8.66
N ILE A 105 12.85 -0.48 -8.96
CA ILE A 105 11.83 -0.50 -10.01
C ILE A 105 12.44 -0.86 -11.38
N ALA A 106 13.66 -0.40 -11.68
CA ALA A 106 14.33 -0.72 -12.94
C ALA A 106 14.50 -2.23 -13.13
N ARG A 107 14.77 -3.00 -12.06
CA ARG A 107 14.92 -4.46 -12.09
C ARG A 107 13.61 -5.18 -12.40
N LEU A 108 12.47 -4.66 -11.93
CA LEU A 108 11.15 -5.21 -12.29
C LEU A 108 10.84 -5.04 -13.77
N ARG A 109 11.42 -4.03 -14.43
CA ARG A 109 11.20 -3.71 -15.85
C ARG A 109 12.16 -4.42 -16.80
N GLU A 110 13.11 -5.18 -16.28
CA GLU A 110 14.02 -5.96 -17.11
C GLU A 110 13.25 -7.02 -17.91
N PRO A 111 13.61 -7.25 -19.19
CA PRO A 111 13.02 -8.35 -19.95
C PRO A 111 13.21 -9.69 -19.22
N ASN A 112 12.14 -10.46 -19.05
CA ASN A 112 12.15 -11.73 -18.32
C ASN A 112 12.66 -11.61 -16.88
N SER A 113 12.38 -10.48 -16.21
CA SER A 113 12.77 -10.26 -14.82
C SER A 113 12.28 -11.37 -13.90
N ALA A 114 13.22 -12.14 -13.34
CA ALA A 114 12.93 -13.13 -12.31
C ALA A 114 12.30 -12.47 -11.07
N PHE A 115 12.76 -11.26 -10.75
CA PHE A 115 12.23 -10.47 -9.63
C PHE A 115 10.75 -10.11 -9.83
N LEU A 116 10.36 -9.72 -11.06
CA LEU A 116 8.95 -9.51 -11.39
C LEU A 116 8.15 -10.80 -11.29
N ALA A 117 8.66 -11.90 -11.85
CA ALA A 117 7.98 -13.19 -11.85
C ALA A 117 7.73 -13.71 -10.42
N GLU A 118 8.72 -13.61 -9.54
CA GLU A 118 8.62 -14.00 -8.13
C GLU A 118 7.63 -13.11 -7.37
N THR A 119 7.70 -11.79 -7.59
CA THR A 119 6.75 -10.83 -7.01
C THR A 119 5.32 -11.15 -7.43
N CYS A 120 5.08 -11.33 -8.74
CA CYS A 120 3.77 -11.66 -9.28
C CYS A 120 3.23 -12.98 -8.74
N LYS A 121 4.06 -14.03 -8.66
CA LYS A 121 3.68 -15.32 -8.08
C LYS A 121 3.24 -15.19 -6.63
N ALA A 122 3.96 -14.40 -5.83
CA ALA A 122 3.61 -14.20 -4.43
C ALA A 122 2.31 -13.41 -4.26
N VAL A 123 2.12 -12.34 -5.03
CA VAL A 123 0.86 -11.57 -5.02
C VAL A 123 -0.31 -12.43 -5.48
N ALA A 124 -0.16 -13.18 -6.59
CA ALA A 124 -1.20 -14.09 -7.08
C ALA A 124 -1.57 -15.16 -6.03
N LYS A 125 -0.58 -15.73 -5.34
CA LYS A 125 -0.78 -16.71 -4.26
C LYS A 125 -1.57 -16.14 -3.07
N ALA A 126 -1.44 -14.84 -2.77
CA ALA A 126 -2.22 -14.22 -1.71
C ALA A 126 -3.73 -14.24 -2.00
N GLY A 127 -4.11 -14.26 -3.28
CA GLY A 127 -5.49 -14.30 -3.73
C GLY A 127 -6.19 -12.94 -3.70
N PRO A 128 -7.46 -12.87 -4.16
CA PRO A 128 -8.23 -11.64 -4.13
C PRO A 128 -8.47 -11.15 -2.70
N PRO A 129 -8.44 -9.83 -2.46
CA PRO A 129 -8.87 -9.23 -1.22
C PRO A 129 -10.22 -9.74 -0.68
N ASP A 130 -10.26 -10.24 0.55
CA ASP A 130 -11.46 -10.82 1.19
C ASP A 130 -12.11 -9.89 2.24
N TYR A 131 -11.52 -8.71 2.46
CA TYR A 131 -12.04 -7.70 3.38
C TYR A 131 -13.10 -6.81 2.72
N ARG A 132 -13.85 -6.04 3.53
CA ARG A 132 -14.67 -4.91 3.06
C ARG A 132 -13.81 -3.63 2.97
N PRO A 133 -13.69 -2.95 1.81
CA PRO A 133 -12.75 -1.85 1.59
C PRO A 133 -13.21 -0.53 2.23
N THR A 134 -13.43 -0.54 3.55
CA THR A 134 -13.98 0.59 4.31
C THR A 134 -13.12 1.85 4.18
N TYR A 135 -11.80 1.70 4.06
CA TYR A 135 -10.89 2.83 3.82
C TYR A 135 -11.21 3.60 2.53
N MET A 136 -11.76 2.91 1.51
CA MET A 136 -12.18 3.50 0.26
C MET A 136 -13.62 3.99 0.36
N ILE A 137 -14.56 3.14 0.79
CA ILE A 137 -16.00 3.43 0.85
C ILE A 137 -16.30 4.71 1.64
N THR A 138 -15.56 4.95 2.72
CA THR A 138 -15.72 6.16 3.56
C THR A 138 -15.37 7.47 2.85
N ARG A 139 -14.70 7.41 1.70
CA ARG A 139 -14.36 8.57 0.86
C ARG A 139 -15.37 8.84 -0.25
N GLY A 140 -16.34 7.95 -0.43
CA GLY A 140 -17.40 8.10 -1.41
C GLY A 140 -18.32 9.28 -1.12
N LEU A 141 -18.77 9.93 -2.18
CA LEU A 141 -19.70 11.07 -2.15
C LEU A 141 -21.13 10.65 -2.50
N MET A 142 -21.32 9.45 -3.07
CA MET A 142 -22.63 8.99 -3.49
C MET A 142 -23.44 8.48 -2.28
N PRO A 143 -24.74 8.80 -2.21
CA PRO A 143 -25.59 8.31 -1.13
C PRO A 143 -25.72 6.79 -1.20
N ARG A 144 -25.59 6.13 -0.05
CA ARG A 144 -25.80 4.68 0.10
C ARG A 144 -27.16 4.39 0.72
N LYS A 145 -27.86 3.38 0.22
CA LYS A 145 -29.15 2.91 0.74
C LYS A 145 -29.00 2.07 2.02
N SER A 146 -27.87 1.38 2.16
CA SER A 146 -27.50 0.57 3.31
C SER A 146 -25.99 0.48 3.45
N ASP A 147 -25.49 -0.15 4.52
CA ASP A 147 -24.06 -0.40 4.69
C ASP A 147 -23.48 -1.40 3.66
N ASP A 148 -24.34 -2.20 3.04
CA ASP A 148 -23.99 -3.18 2.00
C ASP A 148 -24.09 -2.61 0.58
N ASP A 149 -24.64 -1.40 0.43
CA ASP A 149 -24.74 -0.68 -0.84
C ASP A 149 -23.40 -0.02 -1.23
N TRP A 150 -22.38 -0.86 -1.45
CA TRP A 150 -21.04 -0.44 -1.86
C TRP A 150 -20.47 -1.31 -2.98
N LEU A 151 -20.92 -2.56 -3.09
CA LEU A 151 -20.43 -3.54 -4.04
C LEU A 151 -21.05 -3.31 -5.43
N THR A 152 -20.23 -3.34 -6.47
CA THR A 152 -20.67 -3.37 -7.86
C THR A 152 -21.60 -4.55 -8.10
N GLU A 153 -22.79 -4.31 -8.67
CA GLU A 153 -23.75 -5.38 -8.96
C GLU A 153 -23.15 -6.42 -9.91
N GLY A 154 -23.28 -7.70 -9.57
CA GLY A 154 -22.72 -8.79 -10.37
C GLY A 154 -21.19 -8.87 -10.37
N PHE A 155 -20.51 -8.27 -9.38
CA PHE A 155 -19.06 -8.30 -9.28
C PHE A 155 -18.48 -9.73 -9.32
N ASP A 156 -17.61 -9.98 -10.30
CA ASP A 156 -16.86 -11.24 -10.46
C ASP A 156 -15.46 -11.05 -9.88
N ALA A 157 -15.23 -11.64 -8.70
CA ALA A 157 -13.97 -11.49 -7.98
C ALA A 157 -12.79 -12.17 -8.71
N ASP A 158 -13.00 -13.32 -9.34
CA ASP A 158 -11.93 -14.03 -10.01
C ASP A 158 -11.48 -13.27 -11.26
N ALA A 159 -12.43 -12.79 -12.06
CA ALA A 159 -12.14 -11.97 -13.24
C ALA A 159 -11.48 -10.64 -12.85
N ALA A 160 -11.97 -9.96 -11.81
CA ALA A 160 -11.41 -8.71 -11.33
C ALA A 160 -9.99 -8.86 -10.76
N TRP A 161 -9.70 -10.00 -10.12
CA TRP A 161 -8.37 -10.30 -9.60
C TRP A 161 -7.37 -10.59 -10.70
N GLN A 162 -7.75 -11.40 -11.69
CA GLN A 162 -6.93 -11.61 -12.89
C GLN A 162 -6.64 -10.30 -13.61
N LYS A 163 -7.66 -9.45 -13.76
CA LYS A 163 -7.50 -8.11 -14.32
C LYS A 163 -6.52 -7.26 -13.49
N ALA A 164 -6.61 -7.30 -12.16
CA ALA A 164 -5.72 -6.56 -11.29
C ALA A 164 -4.26 -6.99 -11.50
N LEU A 165 -3.98 -8.29 -11.49
CA LEU A 165 -2.64 -8.87 -11.67
C LEU A 165 -2.01 -8.48 -13.02
N VAL A 166 -2.80 -8.49 -14.09
CA VAL A 166 -2.30 -8.24 -15.45
C VAL A 166 -2.21 -6.75 -15.77
N GLU A 167 -3.25 -5.95 -15.51
CA GLU A 167 -3.34 -4.60 -16.07
C GLU A 167 -2.48 -3.56 -15.34
N ILE A 168 -2.41 -3.59 -14.00
CA ILE A 168 -1.73 -2.50 -13.26
C ILE A 168 -0.21 -2.65 -13.29
N ASN A 169 0.26 -3.89 -13.32
CA ASN A 169 1.63 -4.26 -13.03
C ASN A 169 2.23 -5.22 -14.07
N GLY A 170 1.45 -5.69 -15.04
CA GLY A 170 1.95 -6.51 -16.14
C GLY A 170 2.43 -7.89 -15.72
N CYS A 171 1.79 -8.53 -14.73
CA CYS A 171 2.18 -9.89 -14.35
C CYS A 171 2.01 -10.84 -15.56
N PRO A 172 3.07 -11.58 -15.95
CA PRO A 172 2.98 -12.48 -17.10
C PRO A 172 1.97 -13.59 -16.84
N GLU A 173 1.07 -13.86 -17.80
CA GLU A 173 0.05 -14.91 -17.66
C GLU A 173 0.62 -16.29 -17.29
N GLY A 174 1.85 -16.61 -17.74
CA GLY A 174 2.54 -17.86 -17.38
C GLY A 174 3.05 -17.93 -15.93
N THR A 175 2.82 -16.90 -15.11
CA THR A 175 3.21 -16.83 -13.69
C THR A 175 2.03 -16.77 -12.73
N LEU A 176 0.80 -16.73 -13.26
CA LEU A 176 -0.46 -16.63 -12.51
C LEU A 176 -1.07 -17.99 -12.20
#